data_AF-F9MQD7-F1
#
_entry.id   AF-F9MQD7-F1
#
_cell.length_a   1.000
_cell.length_b   1.000
_cell.length_c   1.000
_cell.angle_alpha   90.00
_cell.angle_beta   90.00
_cell.angle_gamma   90.00
#
_symmetry.space_group_name_H-M   'P 1'
#
loop_
_entity.id
_entity.type
_entity.pdbx_description
1 polymer ?
#
loop_
_entity_poly.entity_id
_entity_poly.type
_entity_poly.pdbx_seq_one_letter_code
_entity_poly.pdbx_strand_id
1 'polypeptide(L)'
;MNKYSGDSFTVPVKKALFTTQELTIIGMLAGITVLLGVTGYGFIPLPMMKATILHVPVIIGAVLAGPRVGIMVGFLFGCFSIIQAITSPVVLSFALLNPLISILPRILIAVGAYYTYVGIRKLIRQNLLSLAIAGFIGSAINTIGVMGGIFLLYAKHFAEVRHIPVAHVADIIIGICAMNGLPEALISAFITASVVTVLQRVVRK
;
A
#
# COMPACT_ATOMS: atom_id res chain seq x y z
N MET A 1 -27.15 -60.86 8.74
CA MET A 1 -25.89 -60.70 7.98
C MET A 1 -25.96 -59.36 7.24
N ASN A 2 -24.90 -58.58 7.37
CA ASN A 2 -24.67 -57.18 7.00
C ASN A 2 -24.80 -56.89 5.48
N LYS A 3 -25.27 -55.69 5.09
CA LYS A 3 -24.75 -54.90 3.95
C LYS A 3 -25.51 -53.58 3.70
N TYR A 4 -25.35 -52.59 4.58
CA TYR A 4 -25.52 -51.16 4.21
C TYR A 4 -24.56 -50.31 5.06
N SER A 5 -23.27 -50.44 4.78
CA SER A 5 -22.24 -49.52 5.28
C SER A 5 -21.45 -48.99 4.08
N GLY A 6 -21.27 -47.68 4.05
CA GLY A 6 -20.20 -47.00 3.34
C GLY A 6 -20.53 -46.65 1.89
N ASP A 7 -20.90 -45.39 1.69
CA ASP A 7 -20.11 -44.48 0.85
C ASP A 7 -20.60 -43.05 1.06
N SER A 8 -20.04 -42.40 2.08
CA SER A 8 -20.13 -40.95 2.26
C SER A 8 -19.40 -40.27 1.11
N PHE A 9 -20.17 -39.71 0.16
CA PHE A 9 -19.67 -38.86 -0.91
C PHE A 9 -18.99 -37.61 -0.32
N THR A 10 -17.69 -37.68 -0.07
CA THR A 10 -16.88 -36.53 0.35
C THR A 10 -16.46 -35.78 -0.89
N VAL A 11 -17.29 -34.81 -1.32
CA VAL A 11 -16.85 -33.84 -2.34
C VAL A 11 -15.63 -33.11 -1.79
N PRO A 12 -14.47 -33.13 -2.47
CA PRO A 12 -13.28 -32.44 -1.99
C PRO A 12 -13.59 -30.94 -1.96
N VAL A 13 -13.81 -30.40 -0.76
CA VAL A 13 -14.01 -28.96 -0.57
C VAL A 13 -12.70 -28.29 -0.96
N LYS A 14 -12.66 -27.76 -2.19
CA LYS A 14 -11.53 -26.96 -2.67
C LYS A 14 -11.36 -25.80 -1.69
N LYS A 15 -10.23 -25.70 -1.00
CA LYS A 15 -9.95 -24.56 -0.11
C LYS A 15 -10.11 -23.28 -0.93
N ALA A 16 -11.10 -22.46 -0.58
CA ALA A 16 -11.30 -21.16 -1.23
C ALA A 16 -10.04 -20.31 -1.04
N LEU A 17 -9.65 -19.56 -2.07
CA LEU A 17 -8.48 -18.68 -2.03
C LEU A 17 -8.65 -17.55 -1.01
N PHE A 18 -9.88 -17.08 -0.84
CA PHE A 18 -10.30 -16.10 0.15
C PHE A 18 -11.57 -16.57 0.85
N THR A 19 -11.64 -16.33 2.14
CA THR A 19 -12.87 -16.44 2.93
C THR A 19 -13.82 -15.28 2.60
N THR A 20 -15.11 -15.46 2.88
CA THR A 20 -16.12 -14.39 2.71
C THR A 20 -15.74 -13.14 3.48
N GLN A 21 -15.23 -13.29 4.71
CA GLN A 21 -14.76 -12.17 5.53
C GLN A 21 -13.58 -11.43 4.88
N GLU A 22 -12.57 -12.16 4.38
CA GLU A 22 -11.44 -11.54 3.68
C GLU A 22 -11.89 -10.78 2.44
N LEU A 23 -12.82 -11.34 1.67
CA LEU A 23 -13.36 -10.69 0.48
C LEU A 23 -14.11 -9.39 0.83
N THR A 24 -14.90 -9.39 1.91
CA THR A 24 -15.57 -8.18 2.42
C THR A 24 -14.56 -7.13 2.86
N ILE A 25 -13.50 -7.52 3.58
CA ILE A 25 -12.45 -6.58 4.01
C ILE A 25 -11.71 -5.99 2.80
N ILE A 26 -11.40 -6.81 1.79
CA ILE A 26 -10.78 -6.33 0.55
C ILE A 26 -11.66 -5.28 -0.13
N GLY A 27 -12.95 -5.59 -0.33
CA GLY A 27 -13.89 -4.68 -0.98
C GLY A 27 -14.07 -3.37 -0.20
N MET A 28 -14.21 -3.46 1.13
CA MET A 28 -14.34 -2.30 1.99
C MET A 28 -13.09 -1.41 1.97
N LEU A 29 -11.89 -1.97 2.16
CA LEU A 29 -10.65 -1.19 2.18
C LEU A 29 -10.29 -0.62 0.80
N ALA A 30 -10.55 -1.38 -0.27
CA ALA A 30 -10.40 -0.87 -1.63
C ALA A 30 -11.38 0.27 -1.92
N GLY A 31 -12.64 0.14 -1.50
CA GLY A 31 -13.65 1.19 -1.61
C GLY A 31 -13.25 2.46 -0.85
N ILE A 32 -12.77 2.33 0.38
CA ILE A 32 -12.22 3.46 1.16
C ILE A 32 -11.05 4.11 0.42
N THR A 33 -10.15 3.31 -0.15
CA THR A 33 -9.00 3.83 -0.90
C THR A 33 -9.43 4.65 -2.12
N VAL A 34 -10.39 4.14 -2.89
CA VAL A 34 -10.95 4.84 -4.05
C VAL A 34 -11.65 6.14 -3.61
N LEU A 35 -12.46 6.09 -2.56
CA LEU A 35 -13.13 7.27 -2.00
C LEU A 35 -12.15 8.35 -1.58
N LEU A 36 -11.11 7.99 -0.82
CA LEU A 36 -10.04 8.92 -0.40
C LEU A 36 -9.32 9.51 -1.62
N GLY A 37 -9.14 8.71 -2.66
CA GLY A 37 -8.46 9.12 -3.88
C GLY A 37 -9.27 10.12 -4.70
N VAL A 38 -10.56 9.87 -4.88
CA VAL A 38 -11.48 10.73 -5.66
C VAL A 38 -11.78 12.03 -4.91
N THR A 39 -11.99 11.97 -3.60
CA THR A 39 -12.31 13.15 -2.78
C THR A 39 -11.12 14.08 -2.54
N GLY A 40 -9.90 13.61 -2.83
CA GLY A 40 -8.68 14.38 -2.60
C GLY A 40 -8.18 14.35 -1.15
N TYR A 41 -8.95 13.82 -0.19
CA TYR A 41 -8.52 13.65 1.20
C TYR A 41 -7.35 12.67 1.37
N GLY A 42 -7.14 11.80 0.37
CA GLY A 42 -5.96 10.94 0.29
C GLY A 42 -4.65 11.69 0.00
N PHE A 43 -4.71 13.01 -0.23
CA PHE A 43 -3.55 13.85 -0.54
C PHE A 43 -3.43 15.04 0.40
N ILE A 44 -2.29 15.17 1.07
CA ILE A 44 -1.92 16.38 1.79
C ILE A 44 -1.13 17.27 0.82
N PRO A 45 -1.60 18.50 0.51
CA PRO A 45 -0.83 19.41 -0.34
C PRO A 45 0.39 19.92 0.43
N LEU A 46 1.57 19.37 0.14
CA LEU A 46 2.84 19.93 0.59
C LEU A 46 3.42 20.87 -0.49
N PRO A 47 4.34 21.78 -0.10
CA PRO A 47 4.85 22.83 -0.99
C PRO A 47 5.49 22.33 -2.30
N MET A 48 6.06 21.11 -2.29
CA MET A 48 6.76 20.54 -3.45
C MET A 48 5.95 19.48 -4.19
N MET A 49 5.21 18.60 -3.49
CA MET A 49 4.33 17.59 -4.08
C MET A 49 3.13 17.25 -3.18
N LYS A 50 2.10 16.64 -3.77
CA LYS A 50 0.95 16.09 -3.03
C LYS A 50 1.40 14.85 -2.25
N ALA A 51 1.49 14.96 -0.93
CA ALA A 51 1.81 13.86 -0.04
C ALA A 51 0.67 12.85 0.00
N THR A 52 0.95 11.55 -0.10
CA THR A 52 -0.08 10.51 -0.23
C THR A 52 -0.37 9.81 1.09
N ILE A 53 -1.65 9.63 1.43
CA ILE A 53 -2.11 8.77 2.55
C ILE A 53 -2.83 7.51 2.02
N LEU A 54 -3.02 7.42 0.70
CA LEU A 54 -3.77 6.34 0.05
C LEU A 54 -3.22 4.92 0.28
N HIS A 55 -1.97 4.81 0.73
CA HIS A 55 -1.38 3.53 1.08
C HIS A 55 -1.74 3.03 2.49
N VAL A 56 -2.36 3.87 3.34
CA VAL A 56 -2.76 3.49 4.71
C VAL A 56 -3.80 2.36 4.75
N PRO A 57 -4.89 2.36 3.95
CA PRO A 57 -5.82 1.23 3.91
C PRO A 57 -5.14 -0.10 3.52
N VAL A 58 -4.13 -0.05 2.66
CA VAL A 58 -3.33 -1.23 2.28
C VAL A 58 -2.55 -1.77 3.48
N ILE A 59 -1.89 -0.88 4.24
CA ILE A 59 -1.17 -1.24 5.47
C ILE A 59 -2.13 -1.84 6.50
N ILE A 60 -3.28 -1.21 6.72
CA ILE A 60 -4.31 -1.70 7.65
C ILE A 60 -4.77 -3.10 7.23
N GLY A 61 -5.10 -3.29 5.96
CA GLY A 61 -5.51 -4.59 5.42
C GLY A 61 -4.44 -5.66 5.58
N ALA A 62 -3.18 -5.32 5.30
CA ALA A 62 -2.04 -6.22 5.46
C ALA A 62 -1.84 -6.64 6.93
N VAL A 63 -1.91 -5.69 7.86
CA VAL A 63 -1.64 -5.93 9.29
C VAL A 63 -2.81 -6.64 9.99
N LEU A 64 -4.06 -6.30 9.66
CA LEU A 64 -5.25 -6.85 10.32
C LEU A 64 -5.71 -8.17 9.72
N ALA A 65 -5.81 -8.26 8.39
CA ALA A 65 -6.36 -9.41 7.69
C ALA A 65 -5.28 -10.29 7.05
N GLY A 66 -4.01 -9.90 7.17
CA GLY A 66 -2.86 -10.65 6.69
C GLY A 66 -2.37 -10.21 5.30
N PRO A 67 -1.23 -10.76 4.87
CA PRO A 67 -0.53 -10.29 3.68
C PRO A 67 -1.31 -10.55 2.39
N ARG A 68 -2.12 -11.63 2.34
CA ARG A 68 -2.95 -11.95 1.16
C ARG A 68 -4.00 -10.88 0.88
N VAL A 69 -4.69 -10.43 1.92
CA VAL A 69 -5.67 -9.33 1.83
C VAL A 69 -4.97 -8.03 1.49
N GLY A 70 -3.87 -7.71 2.19
CA GLY A 70 -3.06 -6.52 1.90
C GLY A 70 -2.60 -6.45 0.44
N ILE A 71 -2.10 -7.55 -0.12
CA ILE A 71 -1.65 -7.62 -1.52
C ILE A 71 -2.80 -7.33 -2.48
N MET A 72 -3.99 -7.89 -2.24
CA MET A 72 -5.14 -7.65 -3.10
C MET A 72 -5.63 -6.20 -3.02
N VAL A 73 -5.66 -5.60 -1.83
CA VAL A 73 -6.00 -4.18 -1.64
C VAL A 73 -4.95 -3.29 -2.30
N GLY A 74 -3.65 -3.63 -2.16
CA GLY A 74 -2.55 -2.93 -2.83
C GLY A 74 -2.62 -3.01 -4.35
N PHE A 75 -3.00 -4.17 -4.90
CA PHE A 75 -3.22 -4.33 -6.32
C PHE A 75 -4.37 -3.44 -6.82
N LEU A 76 -5.52 -3.46 -6.14
CA LEU A 76 -6.67 -2.60 -6.47
C LEU A 76 -6.32 -1.11 -6.36
N PHE A 77 -5.54 -0.74 -5.34
CA PHE A 77 -5.02 0.62 -5.21
C PHE A 77 -4.07 0.98 -6.37
N GLY A 78 -3.21 0.07 -6.81
CA GLY A 78 -2.35 0.26 -7.98
C GLY A 78 -3.15 0.50 -9.27
N CYS A 79 -4.21 -0.28 -9.51
CA CYS A 79 -5.13 -0.08 -10.62
C CYS A 79 -5.81 1.30 -10.54
N PHE A 80 -6.30 1.68 -9.36
CA PHE A 80 -6.88 2.99 -9.13
C PHE A 80 -5.87 4.12 -9.38
N SER A 81 -4.60 3.94 -8.98
CA SER A 81 -3.54 4.92 -9.22
C SER A 81 -3.26 5.14 -10.72
N ILE A 82 -3.46 4.13 -11.58
CA ILE A 82 -3.35 4.30 -13.04
C ILE A 82 -4.54 5.14 -13.55
N ILE A 83 -5.76 4.80 -13.12
CA ILE A 83 -6.96 5.54 -13.51
C ILE A 83 -6.84 7.01 -13.09
N GLN A 84 -6.33 7.26 -11.89
CA GLN A 84 -6.09 8.60 -11.36
C GLN A 84 -5.02 9.36 -12.14
N ALA A 85 -3.95 8.68 -12.58
CA ALA A 85 -2.91 9.29 -13.41
C ALA A 85 -3.47 9.77 -14.77
N ILE A 86 -4.51 9.10 -15.29
CA ILE A 86 -5.21 9.52 -16.52
C ILE A 86 -6.14 10.69 -16.26
N THR A 87 -6.91 10.67 -15.17
CA THR A 87 -7.93 11.68 -14.87
C THR A 87 -7.38 12.98 -14.27
N SER A 88 -6.20 12.96 -13.67
CA SER A 88 -5.55 14.12 -13.07
C SER A 88 -4.05 14.13 -13.36
N PRO A 89 -3.63 14.54 -14.57
CA PRO A 89 -2.24 14.50 -14.97
C PRO A 89 -1.39 15.50 -14.16
N VAL A 90 -0.64 14.96 -13.21
CA VAL A 90 0.51 15.61 -12.55
C VAL A 90 1.78 15.36 -13.38
N VAL A 91 2.84 16.14 -13.18
CA VAL A 91 4.13 16.01 -13.87
C VAL A 91 4.73 14.60 -13.83
N LEU A 92 4.37 13.75 -12.85
CA LEU A 92 4.84 12.36 -12.72
C LEU A 92 3.92 11.31 -13.38
N SER A 93 2.78 11.72 -13.93
CA SER A 93 1.74 10.80 -14.38
C SER A 93 2.18 9.92 -15.53
N PHE A 94 3.12 10.41 -16.36
CA PHE A 94 3.71 9.62 -17.44
C PHE A 94 4.37 8.33 -16.93
N ALA A 95 4.97 8.35 -15.74
CA ALA A 95 5.59 7.18 -15.16
C ALA A 95 4.60 6.32 -14.37
N LEU A 96 3.57 6.93 -13.79
CA LEU A 96 2.49 6.21 -13.09
C LEU A 96 1.54 5.48 -14.05
N LEU A 97 1.53 5.81 -15.34
CA LEU A 97 0.86 5.02 -16.38
C LEU A 97 1.49 3.64 -16.56
N ASN A 98 2.77 3.49 -16.22
CA ASN A 98 3.43 2.20 -16.31
C ASN A 98 2.96 1.31 -15.14
N PRO A 99 2.27 0.18 -15.41
CA PRO A 99 1.71 -0.67 -14.36
C PRO A 99 2.81 -1.25 -13.45
N LEU A 100 4.06 -1.36 -13.93
CA LEU A 100 5.18 -1.76 -13.10
C LEU A 100 5.47 -0.73 -12.00
N ILE A 101 5.49 0.56 -12.31
CA ILE A 101 5.80 1.62 -11.34
C ILE A 101 4.59 1.91 -10.46
N SER A 102 3.38 1.74 -11.00
CA SER A 102 2.16 1.94 -10.23
C SER A 102 1.88 0.75 -9.32
N ILE A 103 1.74 -0.47 -9.83
CA ILE A 103 1.22 -1.61 -9.06
C ILE A 103 2.28 -2.23 -8.15
N LEU A 104 3.53 -2.35 -8.63
CA LEU A 104 4.57 -3.07 -7.90
C LEU A 104 4.84 -2.47 -6.51
N PRO A 105 5.05 -1.13 -6.34
CA PRO A 105 5.25 -0.57 -5.03
C PRO A 105 4.07 -0.82 -4.11
N ARG A 106 2.83 -0.79 -4.61
CA ARG A 106 1.63 -0.96 -3.76
C ARG A 106 1.48 -2.37 -3.22
N ILE A 107 1.87 -3.38 -4.00
CA ILE A 107 1.96 -4.76 -3.52
C ILE A 107 3.10 -4.88 -2.50
N LEU A 108 4.25 -4.25 -2.76
CA LEU A 108 5.39 -4.26 -1.84
C LEU A 108 5.08 -3.60 -0.49
N ILE A 109 4.23 -2.57 -0.46
CA ILE A 109 3.76 -1.94 0.79
C ILE A 109 3.08 -2.98 1.68
N ALA A 110 2.17 -3.78 1.12
CA ALA A 110 1.43 -4.78 1.88
C ALA A 110 2.38 -5.84 2.48
N VAL A 111 3.32 -6.32 1.67
CA VAL A 111 4.31 -7.32 2.06
C VAL A 111 5.23 -6.74 3.14
N GLY A 112 5.83 -5.58 2.87
CA GLY A 112 6.75 -4.92 3.79
C GLY A 112 6.11 -4.58 5.12
N ALA A 113 4.93 -3.94 5.11
CA ALA A 113 4.24 -3.56 6.34
C ALA A 113 3.87 -4.79 7.19
N TYR A 114 3.43 -5.89 6.58
CA TYR A 114 3.11 -7.12 7.31
C TYR A 114 4.35 -7.75 7.95
N TYR A 115 5.42 -7.95 7.17
CA TYR A 115 6.64 -8.58 7.68
C TYR A 115 7.34 -7.71 8.73
N THR A 116 7.36 -6.39 8.53
CA THR A 116 7.85 -5.44 9.54
C THR A 116 7.02 -5.53 10.81
N TYR A 117 5.68 -5.55 10.71
CA TYR A 117 4.81 -5.68 11.87
C TYR A 117 5.10 -6.98 12.65
N VAL A 118 5.16 -8.12 11.95
CA VAL A 118 5.42 -9.42 12.59
C VAL A 118 6.82 -9.48 13.20
N GLY A 119 7.84 -8.98 12.49
CA GLY A 119 9.23 -8.96 12.97
C GLY A 119 9.41 -8.06 14.18
N ILE A 120 8.89 -6.83 14.14
CA ILE A 120 8.99 -5.87 15.24
C ILE A 120 8.16 -6.34 16.44
N ARG A 121 6.99 -6.95 16.23
CA ARG A 121 6.18 -7.48 17.34
C ARG A 121 6.87 -8.62 18.08
N LYS A 122 7.71 -9.40 17.40
CA LYS A 122 8.55 -10.43 18.05
C LYS A 122 9.65 -9.81 18.90
N LEU A 123 10.21 -8.68 18.48
CA LEU A 123 11.29 -7.99 19.19
C LEU A 123 10.78 -7.07 20.32
N ILE A 124 9.66 -6.40 20.08
CA ILE A 124 9.09 -5.36 20.91
C ILE A 124 7.64 -5.75 21.23
N ARG A 125 7.35 -6.03 22.51
CA ARG A 125 5.98 -6.36 22.99
C ARG A 125 5.01 -5.17 22.93
N GLN A 126 5.48 -3.97 22.58
CA GLN A 126 4.66 -2.77 22.39
C GLN A 126 3.97 -2.78 21.02
N ASN A 127 2.66 -2.98 21.05
CA ASN A 127 1.84 -3.09 19.84
C ASN A 127 1.75 -1.77 19.07
N LEU A 128 1.66 -0.63 19.77
CA LEU A 128 1.59 0.70 19.16
C LEU A 128 2.85 1.03 18.35
N LEU A 129 4.02 0.75 18.93
CA LEU A 129 5.31 1.01 18.27
C LEU A 129 5.49 0.12 17.03
N SER A 130 5.09 -1.15 17.12
CA SER A 130 5.13 -2.09 16.00
C SER A 130 4.27 -1.60 14.82
N LEU A 131 3.10 -1.03 15.11
CA LEU A 131 2.19 -0.47 14.10
C LEU A 131 2.73 0.82 13.48
N ALA A 132 3.32 1.70 14.30
CA ALA A 132 3.94 2.94 13.82
C ALA A 132 5.11 2.62 12.86
N ILE A 133 5.99 1.68 13.23
CA ILE A 133 7.12 1.28 12.39
C ILE A 133 6.63 0.60 11.10
N ALA A 134 5.58 -0.23 11.16
CA ALA A 134 4.98 -0.82 9.98
C ALA A 134 4.40 0.25 9.02
N GLY A 135 3.74 1.29 9.56
CA GLY A 135 3.25 2.41 8.78
C GLY A 135 4.38 3.24 8.15
N PHE A 136 5.44 3.50 8.91
CA PHE A 136 6.63 4.20 8.43
C PHE A 136 7.31 3.45 7.27
N ILE A 137 7.58 2.15 7.45
CA ILE A 137 8.20 1.32 6.42
C ILE A 137 7.28 1.16 5.21
N GLY A 138 5.97 0.99 5.41
CA GLY A 138 5.01 0.94 4.31
C GLY A 138 5.04 2.22 3.47
N SER A 139 5.07 3.39 4.11
CA SER A 139 5.21 4.67 3.41
C SER A 139 6.55 4.82 2.69
N ALA A 140 7.66 4.41 3.32
CA ALA A 140 8.97 4.45 2.71
C ALA A 140 9.04 3.57 1.45
N ILE A 141 8.45 2.37 1.47
CA ILE A 141 8.38 1.48 0.30
C ILE A 141 7.58 2.12 -0.84
N ASN A 142 6.49 2.84 -0.54
CA ASN A 142 5.75 3.58 -1.56
C ASN A 142 6.63 4.63 -2.23
N THR A 143 7.25 5.50 -1.43
CA THR A 143 8.07 6.62 -1.93
C THR A 143 9.28 6.13 -2.70
N ILE A 144 10.04 5.18 -2.13
CA ILE A 144 11.24 4.61 -2.77
C ILE A 144 10.85 3.81 -4.01
N GLY A 145 9.77 3.03 -3.96
CA GLY A 145 9.33 2.21 -5.09
C GLY A 145 8.86 3.06 -6.27
N VAL A 146 8.08 4.11 -6.02
CA VAL A 146 7.61 5.01 -7.07
C VAL A 146 8.77 5.84 -7.61
N MET A 147 9.49 6.57 -6.75
CA MET A 147 10.54 7.47 -7.19
C MET A 147 11.75 6.74 -7.77
N GLY A 148 12.12 5.59 -7.19
CA GLY A 148 13.16 4.71 -7.73
C GLY A 148 12.76 4.10 -9.07
N GLY A 149 11.48 3.70 -9.24
CA GLY A 149 10.96 3.25 -10.53
C GLY A 149 11.03 4.33 -11.62
N ILE A 150 10.72 5.58 -11.25
CA ILE A 150 10.84 6.75 -12.14
C ILE A 150 12.30 6.98 -12.53
N PHE A 151 13.23 6.91 -11.57
CA PHE A 151 14.67 7.06 -11.83
C PHE A 151 15.20 5.99 -12.80
N LEU A 152 14.90 4.71 -12.55
CA LEU A 152 15.45 3.61 -13.36
C LEU A 152 14.90 3.58 -14.79
N LEU A 153 13.59 3.84 -14.96
CA LEU A 153 12.91 3.64 -16.25
C LEU A 153 12.73 4.94 -17.05
N TYR A 154 12.69 6.11 -16.39
CA TYR A 154 12.35 7.37 -17.03
C TYR A 154 13.29 8.54 -16.70
N ALA A 155 14.50 8.31 -16.17
CA ALA A 155 15.44 9.39 -15.85
C ALA A 155 15.71 10.36 -17.02
N LYS A 156 15.83 9.85 -18.26
CA LYS A 156 16.06 10.68 -19.46
C LYS A 156 14.85 11.55 -19.82
N HIS A 157 13.64 10.99 -19.73
CA HIS A 157 12.42 11.72 -20.05
C HIS A 157 12.03 12.71 -18.94
N PHE A 158 12.35 12.39 -17.68
CA PHE A 158 12.20 13.31 -16.56
C PHE A 158 13.12 14.53 -16.68
N ALA A 159 14.35 14.33 -17.19
CA ALA A 159 15.30 15.41 -17.49
C ALA A 159 14.78 16.35 -18.60
N GLU A 160 14.22 15.79 -19.67
CA GLU A 160 13.64 16.55 -20.78
C GLU A 160 12.41 17.36 -20.36
N VAL A 161 11.48 16.75 -19.62
CA VAL A 161 10.23 17.40 -19.16
C VAL A 161 10.50 18.51 -18.16
N ARG A 162 11.58 18.42 -17.38
CA ARG A 162 11.98 19.46 -16.41
C ARG A 162 13.01 20.46 -16.94
N HIS A 163 13.50 20.30 -18.17
CA HIS A 163 14.58 21.11 -18.76
C HIS A 163 15.87 21.13 -17.90
N ILE A 164 16.25 20.01 -17.29
CA ILE A 164 17.41 19.90 -16.39
C ILE A 164 18.38 18.83 -16.91
N PRO A 165 19.71 19.01 -16.80
CA PRO A 165 20.67 17.98 -17.16
C PRO A 165 20.46 16.69 -16.35
N VAL A 166 20.56 15.55 -17.03
CA VAL A 166 20.33 14.19 -16.48
C VAL A 166 21.14 13.92 -15.20
N ALA A 167 22.30 14.57 -15.05
CA ALA A 167 23.17 14.47 -13.88
C ALA A 167 22.50 14.92 -12.56
N HIS A 168 21.60 15.91 -12.59
CA HIS A 168 20.93 16.41 -11.37
C HIS A 168 19.58 15.74 -11.07
N VAL A 169 19.13 14.83 -11.94
CA VAL A 169 17.86 14.13 -11.73
C VAL A 169 17.90 13.26 -10.46
N ALA A 170 19.04 12.64 -10.17
CA ALA A 170 19.22 11.86 -8.95
C ALA A 170 19.09 12.72 -7.68
N ASP A 171 19.78 13.86 -7.64
CA ASP A 171 19.76 14.78 -6.49
C ASP A 171 18.36 15.35 -6.23
N ILE A 172 17.64 15.70 -7.30
CA ILE A 172 16.26 16.20 -7.20
C ILE A 172 15.32 15.13 -6.69
N ILE A 173 15.44 13.89 -7.20
CA ILE A 173 14.60 12.78 -6.73
C ILE A 173 14.88 12.48 -5.25
N ILE A 174 16.14 12.46 -4.84
CA ILE A 174 16.53 12.30 -3.43
C ILE A 174 15.95 13.44 -2.59
N GLY A 175 16.02 14.69 -3.07
CA GLY A 175 15.43 15.85 -2.42
C GLY A 175 13.91 15.75 -2.28
N ILE A 176 13.21 15.29 -3.31
CA ILE A 176 11.75 15.05 -3.30
C ILE A 176 11.40 13.92 -2.32
N CYS A 177 12.17 12.82 -2.32
CA CYS A 177 12.00 11.72 -1.39
C CYS A 177 12.20 12.17 0.06
N ALA A 178 13.22 12.99 0.34
CA ALA A 178 13.47 13.49 1.69
C ALA A 178 12.38 14.47 2.15
N MET A 179 12.02 15.43 1.30
CA MET A 179 11.09 16.50 1.66
C MET A 179 9.64 16.04 1.77
N ASN A 180 9.21 15.10 0.91
CA ASN A 180 7.83 14.59 0.92
C ASN A 180 7.71 13.24 1.64
N GLY A 181 8.69 12.35 1.46
CA GLY A 181 8.64 11.01 2.03
C GLY A 181 8.74 10.99 3.55
N LEU A 182 9.51 11.91 4.17
CA LEU A 182 9.62 11.97 5.63
C LEU A 182 8.30 12.41 6.29
N PRO A 183 7.65 13.53 5.88
CA PRO A 183 6.33 13.88 6.40
C PRO A 183 5.27 12.80 6.13
N GLU A 184 5.24 12.22 4.92
CA GLU A 184 4.31 11.12 4.58
C GLU A 184 4.47 9.93 5.51
N ALA A 185 5.71 9.53 5.79
CA ALA A 185 5.98 8.37 6.63
C ALA A 185 5.60 8.60 8.08
N LEU A 186 5.82 9.81 8.61
CA LEU A 186 5.40 10.16 9.97
C LEU A 186 3.87 10.20 10.12
N ILE A 187 3.18 10.81 9.16
CA ILE A 187 1.72 10.88 9.17
C ILE A 187 1.11 9.49 9.00
N SER A 188 1.64 8.69 8.06
CA SER A 188 1.20 7.31 7.84
C SER A 188 1.44 6.43 9.08
N ALA A 189 2.59 6.58 9.75
CA ALA A 189 2.89 5.89 11.01
C ALA A 189 1.89 6.25 12.11
N PHE A 190 1.59 7.54 12.28
CA PHE A 190 0.64 8.03 13.28
C PHE A 190 -0.79 7.54 13.03
N ILE A 191 -1.27 7.66 11.79
CA ILE A 191 -2.62 7.23 11.40
C ILE A 191 -2.74 5.70 11.54
N THR A 192 -1.76 4.95 11.02
CA THR A 192 -1.75 3.48 11.11
C THR A 192 -1.76 3.02 12.56
N ALA A 193 -0.90 3.58 13.42
CA ALA A 193 -0.85 3.22 14.82
C ALA A 193 -2.17 3.51 15.54
N SER A 194 -2.76 4.68 15.29
CA SER A 194 -4.02 5.10 15.91
C SER A 194 -5.20 4.22 15.47
N VAL A 195 -5.40 4.08 14.16
CA VAL A 195 -6.54 3.35 13.59
C VAL A 195 -6.44 1.86 13.89
N VAL A 196 -5.27 1.24 13.68
CA VAL A 196 -5.13 -0.20 13.89
C VAL A 196 -5.23 -0.57 15.36
N THR A 197 -4.73 0.26 16.28
CA THR A 197 -4.89 -0.02 17.73
C THR A 197 -6.35 -0.02 18.15
N VAL A 198 -7.16 0.90 17.62
CA VAL A 198 -8.61 0.93 17.89
C VAL A 198 -9.30 -0.27 17.25
N LEU A 199 -9.03 -0.55 15.98
CA LEU A 199 -9.64 -1.69 15.28
C LEU A 199 -9.30 -3.03 15.93
N GLN A 200 -8.07 -3.22 16.41
CA GLN A 200 -7.69 -4.45 17.10
C GLN A 200 -8.43 -4.64 18.44
N ARG A 201 -8.85 -3.57 19.12
CA ARG A 201 -9.68 -3.68 20.33
C ARG A 201 -11.12 -4.05 20.02
N VAL A 202 -11.65 -3.59 18.89
CA VAL A 202 -13.05 -3.83 18.48
C VAL A 202 -13.21 -5.22 17.86
N VAL A 203 -12.30 -5.62 16.97
CA VAL A 203 -12.38 -6.88 16.21
C VAL A 203 -12.01 -8.10 17.06
N ARG A 204 -11.24 -7.91 18.14
CA ARG A 204 -10.78 -9.00 19.02
C ARG A 204 -11.61 -9.15 20.31
N LYS A 205 -12.72 -8.42 20.41
CA LYS A 205 -13.80 -8.67 21.37
C LYS A 205 -14.78 -9.65 20.76
#